data_AF-A0A075WVI5-F1
#
_entry.id   AF-A0A075WVI5-F1
#
_cell.length_a   1.000
_cell.length_b   1.000
_cell.length_c   1.000
_cell.angle_alpha   90.00
_cell.angle_beta   90.00
_cell.angle_gamma   90.00
#
_symmetry.space_group_name_H-M   'P 1'
#
loop_
_entity.id
_entity.type
_entity.pdbx_description
1 polymer ?
#
loop_
_entity_poly.entity_id
_entity_poly.type
_entity_poly.pdbx_seq_one_letter_code
_entity_poly.pdbx_strand_id
1 'polypeptide(L)'
;MKVWAYIHPDLKILCCALLPEAVPECVEAVELEVESPDDVVLVNGQIRLKTEAEKLQEEKQRKLTELKNYVASMLEQTDYIITKIAEAQIQNDTAEVEALKQKYSIQLQQREAIRAWNEQMKQAIKNAQSLDELLSLEINFKEPTNVS
;
A
#
# COMPACT_ATOMS: atom_id res chain seq x y z
N MET A 1 -11.23 -23.22 -6.06
CA MET A 1 -12.59 -23.05 -6.58
C MET A 1 -12.52 -22.90 -8.09
N LYS A 2 -13.59 -23.23 -8.81
CA LYS A 2 -13.59 -23.18 -10.26
C LYS A 2 -14.27 -21.91 -10.77
N VAL A 3 -13.68 -21.31 -11.80
CA VAL A 3 -14.25 -20.16 -12.53
C VAL A 3 -14.19 -20.39 -14.03
N TRP A 4 -15.15 -19.78 -14.74
CA TRP A 4 -15.18 -19.69 -16.19
C TRP A 4 -14.89 -18.25 -16.58
N ALA A 5 -13.67 -18.02 -17.05
CA ALA A 5 -13.17 -16.70 -17.39
C ALA A 5 -13.33 -16.40 -18.88
N TYR A 6 -13.87 -15.25 -19.22
CA TYR A 6 -14.16 -14.88 -20.61
C TYR A 6 -14.06 -13.36 -20.81
N ILE A 7 -14.01 -12.93 -22.08
CA ILE A 7 -14.07 -11.51 -22.44
C ILE A 7 -15.52 -11.16 -22.78
N HIS A 8 -16.09 -10.19 -22.06
CA HIS A 8 -17.46 -9.75 -22.33
C HIS A 8 -17.58 -9.26 -23.78
N PRO A 9 -18.56 -9.75 -24.57
CA PRO A 9 -18.64 -9.50 -26.01
C PRO A 9 -18.79 -8.01 -26.33
N ASP A 10 -19.60 -7.28 -25.55
CA ASP A 10 -19.80 -5.84 -25.75
C ASP A 10 -18.78 -4.97 -25.01
N LEU A 11 -18.59 -5.22 -23.72
CA LEU A 11 -17.76 -4.37 -22.85
C LEU A 11 -16.25 -4.57 -23.05
N LYS A 12 -15.83 -5.67 -23.68
CA LYS A 12 -14.41 -6.02 -23.91
C LYS A 12 -13.56 -6.05 -22.64
N ILE A 13 -14.17 -6.40 -21.50
CA ILE A 13 -13.51 -6.59 -20.20
C ILE A 13 -13.40 -8.07 -19.86
N LEU A 14 -12.44 -8.42 -19.00
CA LEU A 14 -12.32 -9.76 -18.41
C LEU A 14 -13.42 -9.96 -17.36
N CYS A 15 -14.14 -11.07 -17.47
CA CYS A 15 -15.18 -11.50 -16.52
C CYS A 15 -14.89 -12.92 -16.04
N CYS A 16 -15.29 -13.23 -14.80
CA CYS A 16 -15.23 -14.57 -14.22
C CYS A 16 -16.62 -14.97 -13.76
N ALA A 17 -17.17 -16.06 -14.30
CA ALA A 17 -18.40 -16.68 -13.83
C ALA A 17 -18.10 -17.84 -12.87
N LEU A 18 -18.92 -18.00 -11.83
CA LEU A 18 -18.85 -19.13 -10.88
C LEU A 18 -19.63 -20.36 -11.36
N LEU A 19 -20.43 -20.21 -12.42
CA LEU A 19 -21.24 -21.25 -13.04
C LEU A 19 -21.07 -21.15 -14.56
N PRO A 20 -20.94 -22.26 -15.29
CA PRO A 20 -20.76 -22.23 -16.73
C PRO A 20 -21.98 -21.63 -17.45
N GLU A 21 -23.19 -21.80 -16.91
CA GLU A 21 -24.44 -21.27 -17.49
C GLU A 21 -24.53 -19.74 -17.39
N ALA A 22 -23.70 -19.11 -16.56
CA ALA A 22 -23.62 -17.65 -16.46
C ALA A 22 -22.66 -17.04 -17.49
N VAL A 23 -22.00 -17.85 -18.32
CA VAL A 23 -21.23 -17.38 -19.47
C VAL A 23 -22.21 -17.06 -20.61
N PRO A 24 -22.13 -15.86 -21.22
CA PRO A 24 -23.01 -15.50 -22.34
C PRO A 24 -22.91 -16.49 -23.51
N GLU A 25 -24.05 -16.77 -24.13
CA GLU A 25 -24.10 -17.53 -25.37
C GLU A 25 -23.22 -16.85 -26.43
N CYS A 26 -22.46 -17.65 -27.18
CA CYS A 26 -21.49 -17.22 -28.20
C CYS A 26 -20.13 -16.67 -27.69
N VAL A 27 -19.78 -16.86 -26.41
CA VAL A 27 -18.44 -16.52 -25.90
C VAL A 27 -17.67 -17.78 -25.52
N GLU A 28 -16.41 -17.86 -25.95
CA GLU A 28 -15.50 -18.88 -25.45
C GLU A 28 -14.99 -18.50 -24.06
N ALA A 29 -15.26 -19.37 -23.08
CA ALA A 29 -14.73 -19.25 -21.73
C ALA A 29 -13.59 -20.25 -21.50
N VAL A 30 -12.61 -19.82 -20.72
CA VAL A 30 -11.52 -20.65 -20.20
C VAL A 30 -11.90 -21.09 -18.80
N GLU A 31 -11.97 -22.40 -18.58
CA GLU A 31 -12.17 -22.98 -17.26
C GLU A 31 -10.85 -22.99 -16.48
N LEU A 32 -10.85 -22.41 -15.28
CA LEU A 32 -9.67 -22.29 -14.43
C LEU A 32 -10.00 -22.67 -12.98
N GLU A 33 -9.10 -23.41 -12.35
CA GLU A 33 -9.12 -23.63 -10.89
C GLU A 33 -8.29 -22.52 -10.23
N VAL A 34 -8.91 -21.79 -9.31
CA VAL A 34 -8.36 -20.58 -8.68
C VAL A 34 -8.59 -20.56 -7.18
N GLU A 35 -7.78 -19.79 -6.45
CA GLU A 35 -8.06 -19.49 -5.04
C GLU A 35 -9.08 -18.35 -4.95
N SER A 36 -8.91 -17.32 -5.79
CA SER A 36 -9.79 -16.16 -5.93
C SER A 36 -10.04 -15.82 -7.41
N PRO A 37 -11.20 -15.23 -7.81
CA PRO A 37 -11.39 -14.75 -9.18
C PRO A 37 -10.36 -13.68 -9.56
N ASP A 38 -9.83 -12.95 -8.58
CA ASP A 38 -8.79 -11.94 -8.76
C ASP A 38 -7.46 -12.53 -9.23
N ASP A 39 -7.27 -13.85 -9.15
CA ASP A 39 -6.09 -14.54 -9.67
C ASP A 39 -6.08 -14.62 -11.21
N VAL A 40 -7.19 -14.33 -11.87
CA VAL A 40 -7.31 -14.42 -13.33
C VAL A 40 -6.93 -13.09 -13.97
N VAL A 41 -6.10 -13.14 -15.00
CA VAL A 41 -5.65 -11.97 -15.77
C VAL A 41 -5.78 -12.19 -17.26
N LEU A 42 -5.94 -11.09 -17.98
CA LEU A 42 -5.86 -11.01 -19.44
C LEU A 42 -4.55 -10.34 -19.80
N VAL A 43 -3.61 -11.09 -20.38
CA VAL A 43 -2.31 -10.56 -20.83
C VAL A 43 -2.11 -10.92 -22.30
N ASN A 44 -1.89 -9.91 -23.14
CA ASN A 44 -1.71 -10.08 -24.59
C ASN A 44 -2.85 -10.86 -25.26
N GLY A 45 -4.08 -10.66 -24.80
CA GLY A 45 -5.27 -11.36 -25.33
C GLY A 45 -5.46 -12.79 -24.81
N GLN A 46 -4.57 -13.29 -23.95
CA GLN A 46 -4.67 -14.60 -23.33
C GLN A 46 -5.18 -14.50 -21.89
N ILE A 47 -6.24 -15.22 -21.58
CA ILE A 47 -6.73 -15.42 -20.21
C ILE A 47 -5.86 -16.49 -19.56
N ARG A 48 -5.28 -16.17 -18.40
CA ARG A 48 -4.46 -17.08 -17.60
C ARG A 48 -4.50 -16.72 -16.13
N LEU A 49 -3.88 -17.57 -15.29
CA LEU A 49 -3.63 -17.25 -13.90
C LEU A 49 -2.44 -16.31 -13.75
N LYS A 50 -2.50 -15.47 -12.72
CA LYS A 50 -1.35 -14.73 -12.21
C LYS A 50 -0.27 -15.71 -11.78
N THR A 51 0.96 -15.37 -12.10
CA THR A 51 2.13 -16.01 -11.54
C THR A 51 2.34 -15.54 -10.10
N GLU A 52 3.06 -16.34 -9.30
CA GLU A 52 3.45 -15.94 -7.94
C GLU A 52 4.16 -14.58 -7.90
N ALA A 53 4.99 -14.29 -8.90
CA ALA A 53 5.68 -13.01 -9.01
C ALA A 53 4.72 -11.83 -9.22
N GLU A 54 3.66 -12.02 -10.01
CA GLU A 54 2.62 -11.00 -10.21
C GLU A 54 1.81 -10.78 -8.95
N LYS A 55 1.37 -11.87 -8.28
CA LYS A 55 0.66 -11.78 -6.99
C LYS A 55 1.51 -11.06 -5.94
N LEU A 56 2.79 -11.41 -5.82
CA LEU A 56 3.73 -10.77 -4.92
C LEU A 56 3.87 -9.27 -5.22
N GLN A 57 4.00 -8.90 -6.50
CA GLN A 57 4.18 -7.50 -6.88
C GLN A 57 2.93 -6.65 -6.59
N GLU A 58 1.74 -7.19 -6.85
CA GLU A 58 0.48 -6.54 -6.49
C GLU A 58 0.35 -6.35 -4.98
N GLU A 59 0.69 -7.38 -4.22
CA GLU A 59 0.62 -7.34 -2.76
C GLU A 59 1.64 -6.35 -2.17
N LYS A 60 2.85 -6.26 -2.74
CA LYS A 60 3.84 -5.23 -2.37
C LYS A 60 3.26 -3.83 -2.59
N GLN A 61 2.60 -3.60 -3.72
CA GLN A 61 2.01 -2.30 -4.03
C GLN A 61 0.85 -1.96 -3.08
N ARG A 62 0.02 -2.96 -2.73
CA ARG A 62 -1.05 -2.82 -1.74
C ARG A 62 -0.47 -2.42 -0.38
N LYS A 63 0.51 -3.17 0.13
CA LYS A 63 1.12 -2.92 1.44
C LYS A 63 1.91 -1.61 1.49
N LEU A 64 2.55 -1.18 0.40
CA LEU A 64 3.16 0.16 0.30
C LEU A 64 2.12 1.28 0.37
N THR A 65 0.93 1.07 -0.21
CA THR A 65 -0.18 2.03 -0.14
C THR A 65 -0.75 2.11 1.26
N GLU A 66 -0.92 0.97 1.93
CA GLU A 66 -1.31 0.90 3.34
C GLU A 66 -0.30 1.64 4.24
N LEU A 67 1.00 1.38 4.07
CA LEU A 67 2.07 2.06 4.80
C LEU A 67 2.03 3.57 4.59
N LYS A 68 1.85 4.02 3.33
CA LYS A 68 1.72 5.44 3.00
C LYS A 68 0.56 6.08 3.76
N ASN A 69 -0.60 5.46 3.75
CA ASN A 69 -1.80 5.97 4.42
C ASN A 69 -1.61 6.00 5.95
N TYR A 70 -1.04 4.94 6.51
CA TYR A 70 -0.74 4.85 7.94
C TYR A 70 0.22 5.96 8.39
N VAL A 71 1.34 6.14 7.68
CA VAL A 71 2.32 7.20 7.98
C VAL A 71 1.73 8.59 7.81
N ALA A 72 0.92 8.82 6.78
CA ALA A 72 0.22 10.09 6.60
C ALA A 72 -0.66 10.41 7.82
N SER A 73 -1.45 9.45 8.28
CA SER A 73 -2.34 9.64 9.44
C SER A 73 -1.58 9.95 10.75
N MET A 74 -0.38 9.38 10.93
CA MET A 74 0.45 9.68 12.11
C MET A 74 1.04 11.09 12.04
N LEU A 75 1.50 11.51 10.86
CA LEU A 75 2.13 12.81 10.68
C LEU A 75 1.11 13.96 10.65
N GLU A 76 -0.10 13.72 10.13
CA GLU A 76 -1.17 14.72 10.03
C GLU A 76 -1.45 15.40 11.37
N GLN A 77 -1.44 14.64 12.47
CA GLN A 77 -1.70 15.14 13.83
C GLN A 77 -0.71 16.24 14.28
N THR A 78 0.48 16.29 13.66
CA THR A 78 1.56 17.22 14.03
C THR A 78 2.00 18.10 12.86
N ASP A 79 1.28 18.11 11.73
CA ASP A 79 1.67 18.91 10.57
C ASP A 79 1.63 20.42 10.85
N TYR A 80 0.68 20.88 11.68
CA TYR A 80 0.59 22.27 12.09
C TYR A 80 1.89 22.80 12.74
N ILE A 81 2.67 21.95 13.41
CA ILE A 81 3.95 22.31 14.04
C ILE A 81 4.96 22.69 12.96
N ILE A 82 5.02 21.91 11.88
CA ILE A 82 5.91 22.17 10.75
C ILE A 82 5.49 23.45 10.03
N THR A 83 4.19 23.65 9.84
CA THR A 83 3.65 24.90 9.27
C THR A 83 4.05 26.11 10.10
N LYS A 84 3.91 26.06 11.43
CA LYS A 84 4.28 27.17 12.32
C LYS A 84 5.77 27.50 12.27
N ILE A 85 6.63 26.48 12.27
CA ILE A 85 8.08 26.67 12.14
C ILE A 85 8.43 27.29 10.78
N ALA A 86 7.81 26.82 9.69
CA ALA A 86 8.04 27.35 8.35
C ALA A 86 7.55 28.80 8.20
N GLU A 87 6.42 29.16 8.79
CA GLU A 87 5.90 30.53 8.84
C GLU A 87 6.92 31.49 9.49
N ALA A 88 7.46 31.12 10.66
CA ALA A 88 8.48 31.91 11.36
C ALA A 88 9.79 32.02 10.54
N GLN A 89 10.19 30.94 9.85
CA GLN A 89 11.36 30.97 8.95
C GLN A 89 11.18 31.94 7.78
N ILE A 90 10.00 31.96 7.14
CA ILE A 90 9.69 32.89 6.04
C ILE A 90 9.74 34.34 6.52
N GLN A 91 9.34 34.60 7.77
CA GLN A 91 9.40 35.91 8.40
C GLN A 91 10.82 36.28 8.88
N ASN A 92 11.80 35.38 8.76
CA ASN A 92 13.15 35.50 9.31
C ASN A 92 13.17 35.71 10.84
N ASP A 93 12.13 35.24 11.55
CA ASP A 93 12.07 35.28 13.01
C ASP A 93 12.80 34.08 13.59
N THR A 94 14.12 34.20 13.70
CA THR A 94 14.99 33.12 14.20
C THR A 94 14.74 32.80 15.67
N ALA A 95 14.27 33.76 16.47
CA ALA A 95 13.96 33.56 17.87
C ALA A 95 12.72 32.68 18.04
N GLU A 96 11.66 32.97 17.28
CA GLU A 96 10.43 32.17 17.29
C GLU A 96 10.68 30.75 16.75
N VAL A 97 11.52 30.59 15.72
CA VAL A 97 11.89 29.26 15.20
C VAL A 97 12.53 28.39 16.29
N GLU A 98 13.49 28.92 17.04
CA GLU A 98 14.15 28.16 18.10
C GLU A 98 13.21 27.90 19.30
N ALA A 99 12.37 28.86 19.66
CA ALA A 99 11.35 28.67 20.69
C ALA A 99 10.36 27.55 20.31
N LEU A 100 9.87 27.53 19.07
CA LEU A 100 8.97 26.49 18.56
C LEU A 100 9.65 25.12 18.53
N LYS A 101 10.90 25.02 18.07
CA LYS A 101 11.65 23.76 18.08
C LYS A 101 11.84 23.20 19.49
N GLN A 102 12.15 24.05 20.46
CA GLN A 102 12.27 23.62 21.85
C GLN A 102 10.92 23.16 22.42
N LYS A 103 9.87 23.96 22.21
CA LYS A 103 8.51 23.68 22.66
C LYS A 103 7.95 22.35 22.12
N TYR A 104 8.24 22.04 20.85
CA TYR A 104 7.73 20.85 20.16
C TYR A 104 8.80 19.76 19.94
N SER A 105 9.87 19.78 20.73
CA SER A 105 11.03 18.90 20.55
C SER A 105 10.66 17.41 20.51
N ILE A 106 9.78 16.95 21.41
CA ILE A 106 9.32 15.55 21.46
C ILE A 106 8.57 15.17 20.18
N GLN A 107 7.64 16.01 19.72
CA GLN A 107 6.87 15.76 18.51
C GLN A 107 7.77 15.74 17.28
N LEU A 108 8.76 16.64 17.20
CA LEU A 108 9.73 16.67 16.11
C LEU A 108 10.59 15.40 16.08
N GLN A 109 11.09 14.94 17.24
CA GLN A 109 11.80 13.67 17.37
C GLN A 109 10.93 12.48 16.95
N GLN A 110 9.66 12.45 17.38
CA GLN A 110 8.73 11.41 16.99
C GLN A 110 8.48 11.38 15.48
N ARG A 111 8.33 12.55 14.83
CA ARG A 111 8.20 12.64 13.37
C ARG A 111 9.43 12.10 12.65
N GLU A 112 10.63 12.35 13.16
CA GLU A 112 11.87 11.79 12.62
C GLU A 112 11.92 10.25 12.77
N ALA A 113 11.54 9.73 13.95
CA ALA A 113 11.47 8.30 14.19
C ALA A 113 10.45 7.61 13.26
N ILE A 114 9.27 8.20 13.05
CA ILE A 114 8.27 7.71 12.10
C ILE A 114 8.83 7.67 10.68
N ARG A 115 9.55 8.72 10.25
CA ARG A 115 10.15 8.78 8.91
C ARG A 115 11.24 7.72 8.73
N ALA A 116 12.10 7.53 9.73
CA ALA A 116 13.13 6.50 9.69
C ALA A 116 12.52 5.09 9.62
N TRP A 117 11.52 4.81 10.46
CA TRP A 117 10.79 3.54 10.44
C TRP A 117 10.06 3.32 9.10
N ASN A 118 9.42 4.34 8.54
CA ASN A 118 8.77 4.27 7.24
C ASN A 118 9.75 3.85 6.13
N GLU A 119 10.95 4.44 6.10
CA GLU A 119 11.96 4.04 5.12
C GLU A 119 12.43 2.60 5.33
N GLN A 120 12.66 2.17 6.57
CA GLN A 120 12.99 0.76 6.86
C GLN A 120 11.88 -0.19 6.39
N MET A 121 10.61 0.12 6.69
CA MET A 121 9.47 -0.70 6.30
C MET A 121 9.27 -0.73 4.78
N LYS A 122 9.46 0.39 4.08
CA LYS A 122 9.45 0.42 2.60
C LYS A 122 10.50 -0.52 2.02
N GLN A 123 11.71 -0.56 2.59
CA GLN A 123 12.76 -1.46 2.12
C GLN A 123 12.39 -2.91 2.41
N ALA A 124 11.87 -3.22 3.60
CA ALA A 124 11.41 -4.57 3.94
C ALA A 124 10.34 -5.07 2.95
N ILE A 125 9.32 -4.25 2.65
CA ILE A 125 8.27 -4.60 1.68
C ILE A 125 8.85 -4.81 0.27
N LYS A 126 9.75 -3.92 -0.19
CA LYS A 126 10.37 -4.05 -1.51
C LYS A 126 11.24 -5.31 -1.62
N ASN A 127 11.94 -5.64 -0.56
CA ASN A 127 12.91 -6.74 -0.53
C ASN A 127 12.29 -8.10 -0.22
N ALA A 128 11.03 -8.18 0.22
CA ALA A 128 10.35 -9.43 0.45
C ALA A 128 10.37 -10.34 -0.80
N GLN A 129 10.71 -11.61 -0.62
CA GLN A 129 10.88 -12.58 -1.71
C GLN A 129 9.67 -13.51 -1.88
N SER A 130 8.75 -13.52 -0.93
CA SER A 130 7.53 -14.33 -0.97
C SER A 130 6.32 -13.59 -0.39
N LEU A 131 5.12 -14.10 -0.71
CA LEU A 131 3.88 -13.60 -0.13
C LEU A 131 3.85 -13.81 1.39
N ASP A 132 4.31 -14.96 1.88
CA ASP A 132 4.35 -15.25 3.32
C ASP A 132 5.23 -14.26 4.09
N GLU A 133 6.44 -13.99 3.57
CA GLU A 133 7.35 -13.01 4.16
C GLU A 133 6.68 -11.62 4.19
N LEU A 134 6.10 -11.21 3.06
CA LEU A 134 5.44 -9.92 2.94
C LEU A 134 4.23 -9.79 3.88
N LEU A 135 3.40 -10.83 4.00
CA LEU A 135 2.23 -10.85 4.87
C LEU A 135 2.62 -10.78 6.35
N SER A 136 3.77 -11.37 6.73
CA SER A 136 4.30 -11.31 8.10
C SER A 136 4.77 -9.91 8.53
N LEU A 137 5.02 -8.98 7.59
CA LEU A 137 5.40 -7.61 7.91
C LEU A 137 4.21 -6.82 8.47
N GLU A 138 4.24 -6.50 9.77
CA GLU A 138 3.21 -5.69 10.41
C GLU A 138 3.49 -4.18 10.28
N ILE A 139 2.53 -3.45 9.71
CA ILE A 139 2.55 -1.99 9.68
C ILE A 139 2.01 -1.47 11.01
N ASN A 140 2.91 -1.37 11.99
CA ASN A 140 2.59 -0.89 13.33
C ASN A 140 3.81 -0.18 13.92
N PHE A 141 3.78 1.16 13.93
CA PHE A 141 4.85 1.93 14.53
C PHE A 141 4.73 1.87 16.05
N LYS A 142 5.78 1.37 16.71
CA LYS A 142 5.89 1.41 18.17
C LYS A 142 6.75 2.60 18.53
N GLU A 143 6.16 3.54 19.28
CA GLU A 143 6.91 4.67 19.81
C GLU A 143 8.14 4.15 20.58
N PRO A 144 9.32 4.74 20.35
CA PRO A 144 10.46 4.44 21.20
C PRO A 144 10.07 4.83 22.63
N THR A 145 10.01 3.86 23.54
CA THR A 145 9.78 4.12 24.95
C THR A 145 10.92 5.00 25.43
N ASN A 146 10.65 6.28 25.64
CA ASN A 146 11.58 7.15 26.34
C ASN A 146 11.71 6.59 27.76
N VAL A 147 12.87 5.98 28.05
CA VAL A 147 13.27 5.71 29.42
C VAL A 147 13.51 7.08 30.05
N SER A 148 12.51 7.53 30.81
CA SER A 148 12.57 8.68 31.72
C SER A 148 13.48 8.38 32.90
#